data_AF-A0A949ZAB6-F1
#
_entry.id   AF-A0A949ZAB6-F1
#
_cell.length_a   1.000
_cell.length_b   1.000
_cell.length_c   1.000
_cell.angle_alpha   90.00
_cell.angle_beta   90.00
_cell.angle_gamma   90.00
#
_symmetry.space_group_name_H-M   'P 1'
#
loop_
_entity.id
_entity.type
_entity.pdbx_description
1 polymer ?
#
loop_
_entity_poly.entity_id
_entity_poly.type
_entity_poly.pdbx_seq_one_letter_code
_entity_poly.pdbx_strand_id
1 'polypeptide(L)'
;GPGGFLTETGFFKTLATLKGGSVTPVLSAPGDYLVDAFAVQVQSLNTQYNAAIAAAALSSGAPLVDVHKLFATIHAAGGIPVNPPFCCTLGFGGGLLSIDGIHPSNTGYALVANAFIQTIDAAYGATAPPLSAAELQAVAATDPYAPPAF
;
A
#
# COMPACT_ATOMS: atom_id res chain seq x y z
N GLY A 1 -16.65 9.73 11.47
CA GLY A 1 -17.45 10.59 10.58
C GLY A 1 -17.14 10.24 9.14
N PRO A 2 -17.22 11.20 8.20
CA PRO A 2 -16.85 10.98 6.79
C PRO A 2 -15.38 10.52 6.58
N GLY A 3 -14.51 10.71 7.57
CA GLY A 3 -13.12 10.23 7.58
C GLY A 3 -12.85 9.13 8.62
N GLY A 4 -13.90 8.48 9.14
CA GLY A 4 -13.75 7.37 10.08
C GLY A 4 -13.44 6.07 9.35
N PHE A 5 -12.69 5.18 9.98
CA PHE A 5 -12.37 3.86 9.42
C PHE A 5 -13.18 2.80 10.15
N LEU A 6 -13.67 1.79 9.43
CA LEU A 6 -14.18 0.58 10.08
C LEU A 6 -13.00 -0.28 10.51
N THR A 7 -13.10 -0.87 11.70
CA THR A 7 -12.26 -2.02 12.01
C THR A 7 -12.78 -3.24 11.24
N GLU A 8 -12.02 -4.33 11.22
CA GLU A 8 -12.49 -5.62 10.72
C GLU A 8 -13.80 -6.06 11.40
N THR A 9 -13.93 -5.83 12.70
CA THR A 9 -15.15 -6.12 13.46
C THR A 9 -16.34 -5.27 12.98
N GLY A 10 -16.14 -3.97 12.76
CA GLY A 10 -17.18 -3.10 12.23
C GLY A 10 -17.57 -3.44 10.80
N PHE A 11 -16.61 -3.86 9.98
CA PHE A 11 -16.88 -4.37 8.63
C PHE A 11 -17.76 -5.61 8.67
N PHE A 12 -17.43 -6.62 9.48
CA PHE A 12 -18.25 -7.83 9.59
C PHE A 12 -19.63 -7.57 10.19
N LYS A 13 -19.76 -6.65 11.15
CA LYS A 13 -21.08 -6.19 11.63
C LYS A 13 -21.90 -5.54 10.53
N THR A 14 -21.25 -4.75 9.68
CA THR A 14 -21.89 -4.13 8.52
C THR A 14 -22.40 -5.19 7.55
N LEU A 15 -21.57 -6.18 7.19
CA LEU A 15 -21.97 -7.29 6.34
C LEU A 15 -23.11 -8.13 6.94
N ALA A 16 -23.06 -8.42 8.25
CA ALA A 16 -24.12 -9.15 8.95
C ALA A 16 -25.45 -8.39 8.94
N THR A 17 -25.40 -7.07 9.12
CA THR A 17 -26.58 -6.20 9.06
C THR A 17 -27.22 -6.23 7.68
N LEU A 18 -26.40 -6.11 6.63
CA LEU A 18 -26.85 -6.18 5.23
C LEU A 18 -27.46 -7.54 4.90
N LYS A 19 -26.82 -8.64 5.32
CA LYS A 19 -27.37 -10.00 5.14
C LYS A 19 -28.73 -10.17 5.85
N GLY A 20 -28.94 -9.49 6.96
CA GLY A 20 -30.19 -9.47 7.70
C GLY A 20 -31.29 -8.58 7.09
N GLY A 21 -31.04 -7.95 5.94
CA GLY A 21 -32.01 -7.09 5.26
C GLY A 21 -32.11 -5.67 5.81
N SER A 22 -31.21 -5.26 6.71
CA SER A 22 -31.12 -3.88 7.20
C SER A 22 -29.91 -3.18 6.58
N VAL A 23 -30.06 -1.89 6.26
CA VAL A 23 -29.01 -1.07 5.63
C VAL A 23 -28.22 -0.21 6.62
N THR A 24 -28.62 -0.21 7.90
CA THR A 24 -28.03 0.66 8.92
C THR A 24 -27.35 -0.17 10.00
N PRO A 25 -26.01 -0.36 9.94
CA PRO A 25 -25.29 -1.08 10.97
C PRO A 25 -25.22 -0.29 12.28
N VAL A 26 -25.37 -0.98 13.41
CA VAL A 26 -25.11 -0.40 14.73
C VAL A 26 -23.63 -0.58 15.06
N LEU A 27 -22.87 0.48 14.91
CA LEU A 27 -21.43 0.55 15.21
C LEU A 27 -21.25 1.48 16.40
N SER A 28 -21.21 0.91 17.61
CA SER A 28 -21.26 1.68 18.86
C SER A 28 -20.09 1.43 19.79
N ALA A 29 -19.25 0.43 19.48
CA ALA A 29 -18.07 0.14 20.28
C ALA A 29 -16.81 0.74 19.63
N PRO A 30 -15.80 1.18 20.43
CA PRO A 30 -14.48 1.55 19.93
C PRO A 30 -13.77 0.45 19.11
N GLY A 31 -14.24 -0.80 19.22
CA GLY A 31 -13.79 -1.92 18.41
C GLY A 31 -14.46 -2.03 17.05
N ASP A 32 -15.47 -1.22 16.72
CA ASP A 32 -16.20 -1.24 15.44
C ASP A 32 -15.65 -0.22 14.44
N TYR A 33 -15.07 0.88 14.93
CA TYR A 33 -14.52 1.93 14.11
C TYR A 33 -13.32 2.60 14.78
N LEU A 34 -12.39 3.06 13.96
CA LEU A 34 -11.37 4.02 14.39
C LEU A 34 -11.98 5.41 14.39
N VAL A 35 -11.91 6.09 15.52
CA VAL A 35 -12.31 7.50 15.63
C VAL A 35 -11.40 8.37 14.76
N ASP A 36 -12.01 9.35 14.08
CA ASP A 36 -11.31 10.25 13.14
C ASP A 36 -10.06 10.89 13.81
N ALA A 37 -10.15 11.25 15.09
CA ALA A 37 -9.02 11.81 15.84
C ALA A 37 -7.83 10.85 15.97
N PHE A 38 -8.08 9.54 16.17
CA PHE A 38 -7.03 8.53 16.24
C PHE A 38 -6.39 8.33 14.87
N ALA A 39 -7.18 8.27 13.80
CA ALA A 39 -6.64 8.17 12.44
C ALA A 39 -5.76 9.37 12.09
N VAL A 40 -6.19 10.60 12.43
CA VAL A 40 -5.38 11.82 12.27
C VAL A 40 -4.09 11.74 13.08
N GLN A 41 -4.14 11.22 14.31
CA GLN A 41 -2.95 11.04 15.14
C GLN A 41 -1.94 10.08 14.49
N VAL A 42 -2.40 8.93 13.98
CA VAL A 42 -1.54 7.96 13.28
C VAL A 42 -0.92 8.57 12.02
N GLN A 43 -1.70 9.28 11.21
CA GLN A 43 -1.20 9.97 10.02
C GLN A 43 -0.14 11.03 10.38
N SER A 44 -0.39 11.82 11.42
CA SER A 44 0.57 12.81 11.93
C SER A 44 1.87 12.16 12.38
N LEU A 45 1.80 11.03 13.09
CA LEU A 45 2.98 10.27 13.50
C LEU A 45 3.75 9.73 12.30
N ASN A 46 3.07 9.19 11.29
CA ASN A 46 3.72 8.72 10.05
C ASN A 46 4.47 9.85 9.35
N THR A 47 3.89 11.05 9.24
CA THR A 47 4.57 12.22 8.67
C THR A 47 5.81 12.59 9.49
N GLN A 48 5.71 12.59 10.82
CA GLN A 48 6.84 12.89 11.71
C GLN A 48 7.97 11.87 11.58
N TYR A 49 7.65 10.57 11.53
CA TYR A 49 8.65 9.52 11.35
C TYR A 49 9.33 9.61 9.98
N ASN A 50 8.59 9.83 8.89
CA ASN A 50 9.17 10.01 7.56
C ASN A 50 10.11 11.24 7.51
N ALA A 51 9.74 12.35 8.16
CA ALA A 51 10.60 13.51 8.27
C ALA A 51 11.88 13.22 9.07
N ALA A 52 11.77 12.50 10.18
CA ALA A 52 12.92 12.09 11.00
C ALA A 52 13.87 11.15 10.23
N ILE A 53 13.33 10.17 9.50
CA ILE A 53 14.11 9.26 8.64
C ILE A 53 14.82 10.05 7.54
N ALA A 54 14.15 10.99 6.89
CA ALA A 54 14.76 11.83 5.86
C ALA A 54 15.89 12.70 6.41
N ALA A 55 15.71 13.28 7.61
CA ALA A 55 16.76 14.04 8.29
C ALA A 55 17.96 13.14 8.66
N ALA A 56 17.72 11.92 9.14
CA ALA A 56 18.77 10.96 9.46
C ALA A 56 19.56 10.53 8.21
N ALA A 57 18.87 10.25 7.10
CA ALA A 57 19.47 9.94 5.81
C ALA A 57 20.37 11.10 5.33
N LEU A 58 19.87 12.33 5.37
CA LEU A 58 20.65 13.53 5.03
C LEU A 58 21.89 13.68 5.91
N SER A 59 21.75 13.51 7.23
CA SER A 59 22.86 13.68 8.17
C SER A 59 23.94 12.61 8.05
N SER A 60 23.57 11.39 7.64
CA SER A 60 24.50 10.26 7.48
C SER A 60 25.11 10.18 6.08
N GLY A 61 24.56 10.91 5.11
CA GLY A 61 24.89 10.76 3.69
C GLY A 61 24.32 9.49 3.06
N ALA A 62 23.47 8.74 3.77
CA ALA A 62 22.78 7.59 3.20
C ALA A 62 21.67 8.04 2.24
N PRO A 63 21.51 7.40 1.08
CA PRO A 63 20.42 7.72 0.16
C PRO A 63 19.09 7.25 0.73
N LEU A 64 18.05 8.04 0.51
CA LEU A 64 16.70 7.78 1.01
C LEU A 64 15.83 7.13 -0.08
N VAL A 65 15.24 5.97 0.23
CA VAL A 65 14.19 5.37 -0.59
C VAL A 65 12.83 5.81 -0.05
N ASP A 66 12.14 6.69 -0.78
CA ASP A 66 10.83 7.21 -0.39
C ASP A 66 9.69 6.27 -0.82
N VAL A 67 9.46 5.23 -0.02
CA VAL A 67 8.38 4.25 -0.24
C VAL A 67 6.99 4.90 -0.09
N HIS A 68 6.86 5.93 0.75
CA HIS A 68 5.60 6.66 0.91
C HIS A 68 5.20 7.34 -0.40
N LYS A 69 6.13 8.05 -1.03
CA LYS A 69 5.92 8.70 -2.32
C LYS A 69 5.65 7.69 -3.44
N LEU A 70 6.33 6.54 -3.44
CA LEU A 70 6.07 5.46 -4.40
C LEU A 70 4.59 5.04 -4.37
N PHE A 71 4.08 4.66 -3.19
CA PHE A 71 2.70 4.22 -3.07
C PHE A 71 1.68 5.36 -3.26
N ALA A 72 1.99 6.58 -2.81
CA ALA A 72 1.14 7.74 -3.08
C ALA A 72 0.99 8.01 -4.58
N THR A 73 2.07 7.86 -5.36
CA THR A 73 2.05 8.02 -6.82
C THR A 73 1.20 6.95 -7.49
N ILE A 74 1.36 5.68 -7.09
CA ILE A 74 0.54 4.57 -7.60
C ILE A 74 -0.94 4.78 -7.26
N HIS A 75 -1.25 5.20 -6.03
CA HIS A 75 -2.61 5.49 -5.60
C HIS A 75 -3.24 6.60 -6.44
N ALA A 76 -2.53 7.71 -6.62
CA ALA A 76 -3.01 8.85 -7.40
C ALA A 76 -3.24 8.52 -8.89
N ALA A 77 -2.45 7.60 -9.44
CA ALA A 77 -2.62 7.09 -10.80
C ALA A 77 -3.77 6.07 -10.94
N GLY A 78 -4.34 5.60 -9.83
CA GLY A 78 -5.34 4.52 -9.82
C GLY A 78 -4.77 3.12 -10.01
N GLY A 79 -3.44 2.97 -10.10
CA GLY A 79 -2.75 1.70 -10.32
C GLY A 79 -1.44 1.86 -11.09
N ILE A 80 -0.82 0.72 -11.40
CA ILE A 80 0.41 0.65 -12.20
C ILE A 80 0.33 -0.53 -13.19
N PRO A 81 0.80 -0.35 -14.44
CA PRO A 81 0.82 -1.45 -15.40
C PRO A 81 1.93 -2.45 -15.06
N VAL A 82 1.55 -3.61 -14.53
CA VAL A 82 2.41 -4.80 -14.49
C VAL A 82 2.06 -5.78 -15.62
N ASN A 83 0.83 -5.67 -16.16
CA ASN A 83 0.31 -6.27 -17.39
C ASN A 83 -0.77 -5.31 -17.96
N PRO A 84 -0.77 -4.95 -19.25
CA PRO A 84 -1.66 -3.90 -19.79
C PRO A 84 -3.16 -4.26 -19.78
N PRO A 85 -4.07 -3.27 -19.67
CA PRO A 85 -3.80 -1.82 -19.55
C PRO A 85 -3.43 -1.38 -18.12
N PHE A 86 -3.97 -2.02 -17.10
CA PHE A 86 -3.55 -1.96 -15.69
C PHE A 86 -3.98 -3.26 -15.04
N CYS A 87 -3.07 -3.97 -14.38
CA CYS A 87 -3.44 -5.16 -13.63
C CYS A 87 -3.23 -5.01 -12.13
N CYS A 88 -2.61 -3.93 -11.63
CA CYS A 88 -2.26 -3.85 -10.21
C CYS A 88 -2.61 -2.49 -9.59
N THR A 89 -3.29 -2.51 -8.44
CA THR A 89 -3.68 -1.35 -7.64
C THR A 89 -3.41 -1.61 -6.15
N LEU A 90 -3.45 -0.55 -5.33
CA LEU A 90 -3.37 -0.64 -3.87
C LEU A 90 -4.73 -0.97 -3.21
N GLY A 91 -5.79 -1.15 -4.00
CA GLY A 91 -7.10 -1.56 -3.49
C GLY A 91 -7.12 -3.02 -3.04
N PHE A 92 -8.12 -3.39 -2.23
CA PHE A 92 -8.34 -4.79 -1.84
C PHE A 92 -8.51 -5.68 -3.08
N GLY A 93 -7.75 -6.76 -3.15
CA GLY A 93 -7.71 -7.65 -4.33
C GLY A 93 -7.01 -7.03 -5.55
N GLY A 94 -6.36 -5.88 -5.41
CA GLY A 94 -5.65 -5.17 -6.48
C GLY A 94 -4.25 -5.71 -6.77
N GLY A 95 -3.75 -6.70 -6.03
CA GLY A 95 -2.49 -7.38 -6.32
C GLY A 95 -1.19 -6.66 -5.99
N LEU A 96 -1.21 -5.43 -5.46
CA LEU A 96 -0.02 -4.81 -4.87
C LEU A 96 0.09 -5.04 -3.36
N LEU A 97 -1.01 -5.38 -2.70
CA LEU A 97 -1.05 -5.72 -1.28
C LEU A 97 -1.55 -7.16 -1.11
N SER A 98 -1.14 -7.79 -0.01
CA SER A 98 -1.70 -9.06 0.43
C SER A 98 -3.16 -8.90 0.87
N ILE A 99 -3.82 -10.01 1.21
CA ILE A 99 -5.21 -10.00 1.71
C ILE A 99 -5.39 -9.28 3.05
N ASP A 100 -4.31 -9.00 3.79
CA ASP A 100 -4.39 -8.21 5.03
C ASP A 100 -4.47 -6.69 4.77
N GLY A 101 -4.19 -6.25 3.54
CA GLY A 101 -4.27 -4.84 3.14
C GLY A 101 -3.18 -3.94 3.74
N ILE A 102 -2.14 -4.51 4.35
CA ILE A 102 -1.03 -3.79 4.98
C ILE A 102 0.31 -4.20 4.35
N HIS A 103 0.53 -5.50 4.16
CA HIS A 103 1.77 -6.00 3.58
C HIS A 103 1.74 -5.93 2.05
N PRO A 104 2.82 -5.49 1.39
CA PRO A 104 2.95 -5.67 -0.04
C PRO A 104 2.84 -7.13 -0.45
N SER A 105 2.23 -7.39 -1.61
CA SER A 105 2.30 -8.69 -2.28
C SER A 105 3.70 -8.96 -2.83
N ASN A 106 3.94 -10.11 -3.46
CA ASN A 106 5.22 -10.36 -4.14
C ASN A 106 5.48 -9.30 -5.22
N THR A 107 4.43 -8.92 -5.96
CA THR A 107 4.45 -7.86 -6.97
C THR A 107 4.71 -6.50 -6.33
N GLY A 108 4.06 -6.21 -5.20
CA GLY A 108 4.29 -4.97 -4.44
C GLY A 108 5.73 -4.86 -3.94
N TYR A 109 6.29 -5.94 -3.39
CA TYR A 109 7.70 -5.99 -2.98
C TYR A 109 8.66 -5.86 -4.16
N ALA A 110 8.33 -6.41 -5.33
CA ALA A 110 9.14 -6.24 -6.53
C ALA A 110 9.22 -4.76 -6.98
N LEU A 111 8.12 -4.00 -6.87
CA LEU A 111 8.14 -2.55 -7.13
C LEU A 111 8.98 -1.79 -6.11
N VAL A 112 8.88 -2.15 -4.83
CA VAL A 112 9.71 -1.58 -3.77
C VAL A 112 11.20 -1.88 -4.04
N ALA A 113 11.53 -3.12 -4.41
CA ALA A 113 12.90 -3.52 -4.76
C ALA A 113 13.46 -2.66 -5.91
N ASN A 114 12.67 -2.41 -6.95
CA ASN A 114 13.06 -1.50 -8.03
C ASN A 114 13.36 -0.08 -7.53
N ALA A 115 12.58 0.46 -6.60
CA ALA A 115 12.85 1.77 -6.01
C ALA A 115 14.16 1.79 -5.19
N PHE A 116 14.47 0.71 -4.48
CA PHE A 116 15.76 0.55 -3.78
C PHE A 116 16.93 0.49 -4.78
N ILE A 117 16.84 -0.36 -5.80
CA ILE A 117 17.87 -0.52 -6.83
C ILE A 117 18.16 0.82 -7.50
N GLN A 118 17.11 1.52 -7.97
CA GLN A 118 17.28 2.83 -8.62
C GLN A 118 17.94 3.86 -7.71
N THR A 119 17.58 3.88 -6.42
CA THR A 119 18.14 4.81 -5.45
C THR A 119 19.62 4.50 -5.16
N ILE A 120 19.97 3.23 -5.01
CA ILE A 120 21.34 2.75 -4.79
C ILE A 120 22.21 3.05 -6.01
N ASP A 121 21.75 2.70 -7.21
CA ASP A 121 22.47 2.95 -8.47
C ASP A 121 22.72 4.45 -8.66
N ALA A 122 21.71 5.29 -8.43
CA ALA A 122 21.85 6.74 -8.54
C ALA A 122 22.82 7.34 -7.50
N ALA A 123 22.83 6.82 -6.28
CA ALA A 123 23.65 7.34 -5.19
C ALA A 123 25.12 6.89 -5.26
N TYR A 124 25.35 5.65 -5.71
CA TYR A 124 26.66 5.00 -5.61
C TYR A 124 27.29 4.67 -6.96
N GLY A 125 26.61 4.92 -8.07
CA GLY A 125 27.09 4.53 -9.40
C GLY A 125 27.16 3.01 -9.59
N ALA A 126 26.32 2.27 -8.86
CA ALA A 126 26.15 0.84 -9.06
C ALA A 126 25.43 0.57 -10.39
N THR A 127 25.45 -0.70 -10.83
CA THR A 127 24.87 -1.12 -12.12
C THR A 127 23.95 -2.34 -11.93
N ALA A 128 23.21 -2.39 -10.82
CA ALA A 128 22.29 -3.49 -10.58
C ALA A 128 21.03 -3.27 -11.44
N PRO A 129 20.69 -4.17 -12.38
CA PRO A 129 19.51 -3.95 -13.21
C PRO A 129 18.24 -4.02 -12.34
N PRO A 130 17.33 -3.03 -12.43
CA PRO A 130 16.00 -3.18 -11.87
C PRO A 130 15.24 -4.27 -12.64
N LEU A 131 14.24 -4.87 -12.01
CA LEU A 131 13.33 -5.79 -12.67
C LEU A 131 12.66 -5.09 -13.85
N SER A 132 12.80 -5.70 -15.02
CA SER A 132 12.14 -5.29 -16.25
C SER A 132 10.62 -5.50 -16.16
N ALA A 133 9.88 -4.92 -17.11
CA ALA A 133 8.43 -5.14 -17.20
C ALA A 133 8.07 -6.62 -17.34
N ALA A 134 8.85 -7.39 -18.10
CA ALA A 134 8.64 -8.83 -18.27
C ALA A 134 8.89 -9.62 -16.98
N GLU A 135 9.89 -9.22 -16.20
CA GLU A 135 10.18 -9.85 -14.89
C GLU A 135 9.12 -9.49 -13.85
N LEU A 136 8.66 -8.23 -13.82
CA LEU A 136 7.53 -7.83 -12.98
C LEU A 136 6.26 -8.60 -13.35
N GLN A 137 5.99 -8.79 -14.65
CA GLN A 137 4.88 -9.61 -15.13
C GLN A 137 5.03 -11.07 -14.70
N ALA A 138 6.24 -11.64 -14.77
CA ALA A 138 6.51 -13.01 -14.33
C ALA A 138 6.30 -13.18 -12.82
N VAL A 139 6.70 -12.19 -12.01
CA VAL A 139 6.40 -12.16 -10.57
C VAL A 139 4.89 -12.13 -10.35
N ALA A 140 4.18 -11.19 -10.99
CA ALA A 140 2.73 -11.08 -10.87
C ALA A 140 1.99 -12.36 -11.31
N ALA A 141 2.47 -13.04 -12.36
CA ALA A 141 1.87 -14.29 -12.84
C ALA A 141 1.91 -15.44 -11.82
N THR A 142 2.80 -15.37 -10.83
CA THR A 142 2.94 -16.39 -9.76
C THR A 142 2.58 -15.84 -8.38
N ASP A 143 2.17 -14.58 -8.29
CA ASP A 143 1.79 -13.93 -7.05
C ASP A 143 0.39 -14.42 -6.61
N PRO A 144 0.25 -15.04 -5.43
CA PRO A 144 -1.04 -15.54 -4.95
C PRO A 144 -2.08 -14.42 -4.74
N TYR A 145 -1.64 -13.15 -4.70
CA TYR A 145 -2.51 -11.99 -4.54
C TYR A 145 -2.79 -11.26 -5.84
N ALA A 146 -2.18 -11.66 -6.97
CA ALA A 146 -2.46 -11.04 -8.26
C ALA A 146 -3.95 -11.17 -8.63
N PRO A 147 -4.57 -10.10 -9.17
CA PRO A 147 -5.94 -10.20 -9.64
C PRO A 147 -6.03 -11.12 -10.85
N PRO A 148 -7.24 -11.66 -11.14
CA PRO A 148 -7.49 -12.42 -12.35
C PRO A 148 -7.09 -11.63 -13.60
N ALA A 149 -6.58 -12.33 -14.62
CA ALA A 149 -6.37 -11.73 -15.93
C ALA A 149 -7.72 -11.23 -16.48
N PHE A 150 -7.75 -9.99 -16.95
CA PHE A 150 -8.89 -9.40 -17.66
C PHE A 150 -8.88 -9.78 -19.14
#